data_AF-A0A117SZM5-F1
#
_entry.id   AF-A0A117SZM5-F1
#
_cell.length_a   1.000
_cell.length_b   1.000
_cell.length_c   1.000
_cell.angle_alpha   90.00
_cell.angle_beta   90.00
_cell.angle_gamma   90.00
#
_symmetry.space_group_name_H-M   'P 1'
#
loop_
_entity.id
_entity.type
_entity.pdbx_description
1 polymer ?
#
loop_
_entity_poly.entity_id
_entity_poly.type
_entity_poly.pdbx_seq_one_letter_code
_entity_poly.pdbx_strand_id
1 'polypeptide(L)' 'MPQIKTPAQIVLVFIDLDHFKTVNDTLGHDFGDAMLREIALRITRVIGKHDVVSRLGGDEFTILLATLLIQTA' A
#
# COMPACT_ATOMS: atom_id res chain seq x y z
N MET A 1 11.29 28.39 -22.72
CA MET A 1 9.90 27.94 -22.48
C MET A 1 9.80 27.47 -21.04
N PRO A 2 8.92 28.02 -20.20
CA PRO A 2 8.71 27.50 -18.85
C PRO A 2 7.87 26.21 -18.94
N GLN A 3 8.32 25.15 -18.27
CA GLN A 3 7.57 23.91 -18.12
C GLN A 3 6.45 24.17 -17.09
N ILE A 4 5.18 24.21 -17.51
CA ILE A 4 4.05 24.31 -16.58
C ILE A 4 3.97 22.97 -15.84
N LYS A 5 4.31 22.97 -14.54
CA LYS A 5 4.09 21.80 -13.68
C LYS A 5 2.60 21.67 -13.42
N THR A 6 1.97 20.65 -13.98
CA THR A 6 0.59 20.28 -13.63
C THR A 6 0.55 19.91 -12.14
N PRO A 7 -0.44 20.36 -11.35
CA PRO A 7 -0.59 19.92 -9.97
C PRO A 7 -0.81 18.40 -9.94
N ALA A 8 0.05 17.70 -9.20
CA ALA A 8 -0.07 16.27 -8.96
C ALA A 8 -0.91 16.04 -7.69
N GLN A 9 -1.86 15.12 -7.76
CA GLN A 9 -2.56 14.65 -6.57
C GLN A 9 -1.85 13.44 -6.00
N ILE A 10 -1.70 13.45 -4.68
CA ILE A 10 -1.15 12.33 -3.94
C ILE A 10 -2.22 11.87 -2.97
N VAL A 11 -2.49 10.56 -2.96
CA VAL A 11 -3.37 9.93 -1.97
C VAL A 11 -2.53 9.06 -1.06
N LEU A 12 -2.73 9.20 0.24
CA LEU A 12 -2.13 8.34 1.25
C LEU A 12 -3.19 7.37 1.77
N VAL A 13 -2.93 6.08 1.63
CA VAL A 13 -3.80 5.00 2.10
C VAL A 13 -3.12 4.30 3.27
N PHE A 14 -3.85 4.14 4.37
CA PHE A 14 -3.45 3.32 5.50
C PHE A 14 -4.30 2.05 5.52
N ILE A 15 -3.67 0.90 5.70
CA ILE A 15 -4.29 -0.41 5.76
C ILE A 15 -3.83 -1.07 7.05
N ASP A 16 -4.78 -1.48 7.89
CA ASP A 16 -4.56 -2.36 9.03
C ASP A 16 -5.14 -3.75 8.72
N LEU A 17 -4.49 -4.81 9.18
CA LEU A 17 -4.96 -6.18 8.93
C LEU A 17 -5.76 -6.69 10.11
N ASP A 18 -7.08 -6.75 9.91
CA ASP A 18 -8.00 -7.25 10.91
C ASP A 18 -7.58 -8.64 11.42
N HIS A 19 -7.53 -8.77 12.75
CA HIS A 19 -7.26 -10.03 13.46
C HIS A 19 -5.91 -10.70 13.11
N PHE A 20 -4.91 -9.95 12.63
CA PHE A 20 -3.60 -10.53 12.32
C PHE A 20 -2.94 -11.19 13.54
N LYS A 21 -3.10 -10.61 14.74
CA LYS A 21 -2.68 -11.26 15.98
C LYS A 21 -3.36 -12.61 16.22
N THR A 22 -4.66 -12.72 15.96
CA THR A 22 -5.40 -13.99 16.09
C THR A 22 -4.86 -15.05 15.14
N VAL A 23 -4.48 -14.66 13.92
CA VAL A 23 -3.81 -15.56 12.96
C VAL A 23 -2.49 -16.07 13.53
N ASN A 24 -1.62 -15.18 14.04
CA ASN A 24 -0.36 -15.58 14.67
C ASN A 24 -0.56 -16.50 15.87
N ASP A 25 -1.50 -16.15 16.75
CA ASP A 25 -1.75 -16.89 17.98
C ASP A 25 -2.36 -18.29 17.70
N THR A 26 -3.11 -18.45 16.60
CA THR A 26 -3.80 -19.70 16.23
C THR A 26 -2.97 -20.59 15.31
N LEU A 27 -2.26 -20.00 14.34
CA LEU A 27 -1.59 -20.72 13.25
C LEU A 27 -0.06 -20.59 13.30
N GLY A 28 0.47 -19.81 14.23
CA GLY A 28 1.90 -19.57 14.38
C GLY A 28 2.42 -18.42 13.50
N HIS A 29 3.57 -17.89 13.91
CA HIS A 29 4.22 -16.75 13.24
C HIS A 29 4.64 -17.05 11.80
N ASP A 30 5.05 -18.29 11.50
CA ASP A 30 5.42 -18.67 10.12
C ASP A 30 4.24 -18.50 9.15
N PHE A 31 3.02 -18.78 9.62
CA PHE A 31 1.80 -18.56 8.84
C PHE A 31 1.49 -17.07 8.70
N GLY A 32 1.63 -16.29 9.77
CA GLY A 32 1.48 -14.84 9.70
C GLY A 32 2.46 -14.20 8.72
N ASP A 33 3.71 -14.65 8.71
CA ASP A 33 4.73 -14.22 7.76
C ASP A 33 4.37 -14.59 6.31
N ALA A 34 3.83 -15.78 6.08
CA ALA A 34 3.33 -16.18 4.76
C ALA A 34 2.16 -15.29 4.30
N MET A 35 1.23 -14.98 5.20
CA MET A 35 0.11 -14.07 4.95
C MET A 35 0.60 -12.66 4.60
N LEU A 36 1.55 -12.10 5.36
CA LEU A 36 2.13 -10.78 5.08
C LEU A 36 2.81 -10.72 3.71
N ARG A 37 3.54 -11.78 3.32
CA ARG A 37 4.16 -11.88 1.98
C ARG A 37 3.10 -11.90 0.88
N GLU A 38 2.04 -12.67 1.06
CA GLU A 38 0.94 -12.75 0.09
C GLU A 38 0.18 -11.41 -0.03
N ILE A 39 -0.03 -10.70 1.07
CA ILE A 39 -0.65 -9.37 1.07
C ILE A 39 0.22 -8.35 0.35
N ALA A 40 1.52 -8.31 0.66
CA ALA A 40 2.47 -7.46 -0.05
C ALA A 40 2.45 -7.73 -1.56
N LEU A 41 2.46 -9.01 -1.96
CA LEU A 41 2.37 -9.42 -3.35
C LEU A 41 1.07 -8.95 -4.02
N ARG A 42 -0.08 -9.06 -3.34
CA ARG A 42 -1.38 -8.60 -3.83
C ARG A 42 -1.39 -7.08 -4.02
N ILE A 43 -0.87 -6.32 -3.05
CA ILE A 43 -0.78 -4.86 -3.15
C ILE A 43 0.12 -4.48 -4.33
N THR A 44 1.34 -5.04 -4.42
CA THR A 44 2.29 -4.72 -5.50
C THR A 44 1.73 -5.04 -6.89
N ARG A 45 0.83 -6.03 -7.02
CA ARG A 45 0.20 -6.37 -8.31
C ARG A 45 -0.85 -5.37 -8.77
N VAL A 46 -1.45 -4.59 -7.88
CA VAL A 46 -2.55 -3.67 -8.22
C VAL A 46 -2.14 -2.20 -8.25
N ILE A 47 -1.05 -1.84 -7.58
CA ILE A 47 -0.54 -0.46 -7.61
C ILE A 47 0.23 -0.18 -8.91
N GLY A 48 0.24 1.09 -9.33
CA GLY A 48 0.92 1.56 -10.52
C GLY A 48 2.43 1.72 -10.34
N LYS A 49 3.15 1.92 -11.45
CA LYS A 49 4.62 2.05 -11.50
C LYS A 49 5.18 3.19 -10.63
N HIS A 50 4.38 4.23 -10.40
CA HIS A 50 4.78 5.43 -9.66
C HIS A 50 4.25 5.44 -8.22
N ASP A 51 3.49 4.42 -7.85
CA ASP A 51 2.97 4.27 -6.50
C ASP A 51 4.01 3.60 -5.60
N VAL A 52 3.91 3.86 -4.31
CA VAL A 52 4.83 3.30 -3.31
C VAL A 52 4.01 2.53 -2.29
N VAL A 53 4.39 1.30 -2.00
CA VAL A 53 3.88 0.53 -0.85
C VAL A 53 5.00 0.39 0.18
N SER A 54 4.64 0.53 1.45
CA SER A 54 5.51 0.28 2.60
C SER A 54 4.75 -0.52 3.65
N ARG A 55 5.48 -1.27 4.47
CA ARG A 55 4.99 -1.87 5.71
C ARG A 55 5.55 -1.03 6.87
N LEU A 56 4.69 -0.30 7.57
CA LEU A 56 5.11 0.60 8.66
C LEU A 56 5.14 -0.10 10.03
N GLY A 57 4.28 -1.09 10.22
CA GLY A 57 4.11 -1.82 11.47
C GLY A 57 4.10 -3.34 11.31
N GLY A 58 3.59 -4.04 12.32
CA GLY A 58 3.45 -5.49 12.29
C GLY A 58 2.49 -5.95 11.19
N ASP A 59 1.27 -5.43 11.21
CA ASP A 59 0.17 -5.68 10.29
C ASP A 59 -0.10 -4.49 9.36
N GLU A 60 0.48 -3.32 9.64
CA GLU A 60 0.12 -2.08 8.97
C GLU A 60 0.86 -1.89 7.62
N PHE A 61 0.09 -1.68 6.56
CA PHE A 61 0.59 -1.28 5.24
C PHE A 61 0.20 0.17 4.93
N THR A 62 1.06 0.87 4.21
CA THR A 62 0.83 2.25 3.76
C THR A 62 1.15 2.37 2.28
N ILE A 63 0.27 3.03 1.54
CA ILE A 63 0.40 3.20 0.10
C ILE A 63 0.33 4.68 -0.25
N LEU A 64 1.31 5.15 -1.01
CA LEU A 64 1.33 6.47 -1.62
C LEU A 64 0.95 6.31 -3.10
N LEU A 65 -0.26 6.75 -3.46
CA LEU A 65 -0.74 6.71 -4.83
C LEU A 65 -0.43 8.04 -5.52
N ALA A 66 0.41 7.99 -6.55
CA ALA A 66 0.78 9.13 -7.36
C ALA A 66 -0.18 9.24 -8.55
N THR A 67 -1.31 9.92 -8.36
CA THR A 67 -2.29 10.09 -9.42
C THR A 67 -1.84 11.21 -10.36
N LEU A 68 -1.39 10.85 -11.56
CA LEU A 68 -1.32 11.79 -12.66
C LEU A 68 -2.72 11.94 -13.27
N LEU A 69 -3.28 13.13 -13.10
CA LEU A 69 -4.36 13.80 -13.85
C LEU A 69 -5.50 14.27 -12.95
N ILE A 70 -5.56 15.58 -12.72
CA ILE A 70 -6.83 16.29 -12.80
C ILE A 70 -6.80 17.05 -14.13
N GLN A 71 -7.57 16.61 -15.12
CA GLN A 71 -8.05 17.55 -16.13
C GLN A 71 -9.23 18.27 -15.49
N THR A 72 -9.00 19.50 -15.03
CA THR A 72 -10.09 20.39 -14.68
C THR A 72 -10.85 20.69 -15.97
N ALA A 73 -12.11 20.27 -16.02
CA ALA A 73 -13.06 20.72 -17.03
C ALA A 73 -13.27 22.24 -16.97
#